data_AF-A0A316T872-F1
#
_entry.id   AF-A0A316T872-F1
#
_cell.length_a   1.000
_cell.length_b   1.000
_cell.length_c   1.000
_cell.angle_alpha   90.00
_cell.angle_beta   90.00
_cell.angle_gamma   90.00
#
_symmetry.space_group_name_H-M   'P 1'
#
loop_
_entity.id
_entity.type
_entity.pdbx_description
1 polymer ?
#
loop_
_entity_poly.entity_id
_entity_poly.type
_entity_poly.pdbx_seq_one_letter_code
_entity_poly.pdbx_strand_id
1 'polypeptide(L)'
;MGFELWTFKKITDYWDNTKENSIYHFSQIIGNYSEQQKEATYREISQLLRDYTKLIDDFQLARLAFYILDEIYISVNHMPEYNEKVVEYLQKTAGTIFEQMEERNIAVHYLCNNKFHSYHLPMFVFKHCFMPARVRYICAHEVAKTLMRKDGLQNHEMEAHLEEYLPKARPLVEEMIEICHNENVSYVYLEIGGAEQDFMRSMSFVHAPGTMTVVRSLAPEVGSKCQLWWAPMEAEANK
;
A
#
# COMPACT_ATOMS: atom_id res chain seq x y z
N MET A 1 -21.72 12.79 -22.35
CA MET A 1 -20.32 12.91 -22.81
C MET A 1 -19.46 12.53 -21.60
N GLY A 2 -19.10 11.26 -21.41
CA GLY A 2 -18.58 10.85 -20.10
C GLY A 2 -17.97 9.45 -19.93
N PHE A 3 -17.81 8.65 -20.99
CA PHE A 3 -17.24 7.29 -20.87
C PHE A 3 -15.78 7.19 -21.34
N GLU A 4 -15.34 8.01 -22.31
CA GLU A 4 -13.99 7.88 -22.89
C GLU A 4 -12.85 8.41 -22.00
N LEU A 5 -13.14 9.17 -20.94
CA LEU A 5 -12.10 9.86 -20.17
C LEU A 5 -11.32 8.95 -19.22
N TRP A 6 -11.91 7.82 -18.83
CA TRP A 6 -11.36 6.94 -17.78
C TRP A 6 -10.94 5.56 -18.29
N THR A 7 -10.97 5.35 -19.61
CA THR A 7 -10.43 4.16 -20.25
C THR A 7 -9.01 4.44 -20.72
N PHE A 8 -8.03 3.94 -19.97
CA PHE A 8 -6.61 4.13 -20.31
C PHE A 8 -6.06 3.05 -21.23
N LYS A 9 -4.96 3.36 -21.90
CA LYS A 9 -4.27 2.40 -22.78
C LYS A 9 -3.61 1.28 -21.98
N LYS A 10 -3.09 1.59 -20.78
CA LYS A 10 -2.57 0.59 -19.84
C LYS A 10 -3.34 0.68 -18.53
N ILE A 11 -3.59 -0.49 -17.92
CA ILE A 11 -4.23 -0.56 -16.60
C ILE A 11 -3.42 0.17 -15.52
N THR A 12 -2.10 0.26 -15.67
CA THR A 12 -1.22 0.92 -14.70
C THR A 12 -1.37 2.44 -14.72
N ASP A 13 -1.92 3.02 -15.79
CA ASP A 13 -2.01 4.47 -15.97
C ASP A 13 -2.89 5.15 -14.90
N TYR A 14 -3.76 4.41 -14.18
CA TYR A 14 -4.49 4.95 -13.03
C TYR A 14 -3.57 5.38 -11.88
N TRP A 15 -2.37 4.81 -11.77
CA TRP A 15 -1.44 5.07 -10.66
C TRP A 15 -0.07 5.57 -11.11
N ASP A 16 0.25 5.54 -12.40
CA ASP A 16 1.59 5.81 -12.94
C ASP A 16 2.11 7.23 -12.64
N ASN A 17 3.06 7.34 -11.72
CA ASN A 17 3.64 8.63 -11.34
C ASN A 17 4.85 9.04 -12.21
N THR A 18 5.12 8.37 -13.34
CA THR A 18 6.30 8.64 -14.17
C THR A 18 6.31 10.05 -14.77
N LYS A 19 5.13 10.60 -15.11
CA LYS A 19 5.00 11.94 -15.74
C LYS A 19 4.52 13.00 -14.77
N GLU A 20 3.53 12.65 -13.96
CA GLU A 20 2.92 13.50 -12.95
C GLU A 20 2.36 12.61 -11.84
N ASN A 21 2.03 13.16 -10.68
CA ASN A 21 1.41 12.37 -9.62
C ASN A 21 -0.05 12.02 -9.99
N SER A 22 -0.26 10.96 -10.77
CA SER A 22 -1.55 10.57 -11.33
C SER A 22 -2.59 10.27 -10.25
N ILE A 23 -2.19 9.63 -9.15
CA ILE A 23 -3.08 9.37 -8.01
C ILE A 23 -3.65 10.68 -7.47
N TYR A 24 -2.78 11.67 -7.21
CA TYR A 24 -3.23 12.98 -6.75
C TYR A 24 -4.06 13.67 -7.84
N HIS A 25 -3.57 13.75 -9.07
CA HIS A 25 -4.22 14.45 -10.17
C HIS A 25 -5.64 13.94 -10.44
N PHE A 26 -5.80 12.62 -10.62
CA PHE A 26 -7.11 12.02 -10.89
C PHE A 26 -8.05 12.08 -9.70
N SER A 27 -7.53 11.97 -8.47
CA SER A 27 -8.35 12.18 -7.27
C SER A 27 -8.96 13.58 -7.23
N GLN A 28 -8.21 14.61 -7.67
CA GLN A 28 -8.72 15.98 -7.71
C GLN A 28 -9.75 16.18 -8.81
N ILE A 29 -9.55 15.59 -9.99
CA ILE A 29 -10.52 15.66 -11.09
C ILE A 29 -11.84 15.03 -10.66
N ILE A 30 -11.81 13.77 -10.23
CA ILE A 30 -13.03 13.03 -9.86
C ILE A 30 -13.67 13.63 -8.61
N GLY A 31 -12.87 14.04 -7.62
CA GLY A 31 -13.35 14.67 -6.39
C GLY A 31 -13.98 16.05 -6.58
N ASN A 32 -13.90 16.65 -7.78
CA ASN A 32 -14.59 17.89 -8.13
C ASN A 32 -15.88 17.66 -8.94
N TYR A 33 -16.23 16.40 -9.25
CA TYR A 33 -17.51 16.07 -9.87
C TYR A 33 -18.67 16.21 -8.88
N SER A 34 -19.90 16.27 -9.40
CA SER A 34 -21.08 16.07 -8.56
C SER A 34 -21.10 14.64 -8.00
N GLU A 35 -21.74 14.43 -6.85
CA GLU A 35 -21.80 13.11 -6.20
C GLU A 35 -22.31 12.00 -7.14
N GLN A 36 -23.34 12.29 -7.95
CA GLN A 36 -23.87 11.33 -8.92
C GLN A 36 -22.85 10.96 -10.01
N GLN A 37 -22.11 11.96 -10.52
CA GLN A 37 -21.07 11.74 -11.52
C GLN A 37 -19.89 10.96 -10.92
N LYS A 38 -19.46 11.35 -9.72
CA LYS A 38 -18.41 10.67 -8.96
C LYS A 38 -18.74 9.19 -8.75
N GLU A 39 -19.94 8.88 -8.28
CA GLU A 39 -20.38 7.51 -8.07
C GLU A 39 -20.42 6.70 -9.37
N ALA A 40 -20.96 7.28 -10.45
CA ALA A 40 -21.00 6.64 -11.76
C ALA A 40 -19.58 6.35 -12.30
N THR A 41 -18.67 7.34 -12.20
CA THR A 41 -17.27 7.20 -12.63
C THR A 41 -16.54 6.12 -11.84
N TYR A 42 -16.62 6.13 -10.51
CA TYR A 42 -15.95 5.10 -9.71
C TYR A 42 -16.53 3.71 -9.96
N ARG A 43 -17.85 3.58 -10.15
CA ARG A 43 -18.47 2.29 -10.49
C ARG A 43 -17.91 1.74 -11.80
N GLU A 44 -17.75 2.59 -12.80
CA GLU A 44 -17.18 2.22 -14.09
C GLU A 44 -15.71 1.81 -13.97
N ILE A 45 -14.87 2.63 -13.31
CA ILE A 45 -13.46 2.32 -13.10
C ILE A 45 -13.31 0.99 -12.36
N SER A 46 -14.02 0.81 -11.24
CA SER A 46 -13.96 -0.45 -10.49
C SER A 46 -14.40 -1.65 -11.35
N GLN A 47 -15.40 -1.49 -12.20
CA GLN A 47 -15.83 -2.57 -13.11
C GLN A 47 -14.73 -2.91 -14.13
N LEU A 48 -14.12 -1.91 -14.76
CA LEU A 48 -13.00 -2.11 -15.70
C LEU A 48 -11.81 -2.81 -15.04
N LEU A 49 -11.45 -2.40 -13.81
CA LEU A 49 -10.38 -3.02 -13.04
C LEU A 49 -10.71 -4.49 -12.72
N ARG A 50 -11.93 -4.79 -12.24
CA ARG A 50 -12.36 -6.18 -11.99
C ARG A 50 -12.29 -7.03 -13.25
N ASP A 51 -12.81 -6.53 -14.37
CA ASP A 51 -12.79 -7.27 -15.63
C ASP A 51 -11.37 -7.52 -16.12
N TYR A 52 -10.45 -6.57 -15.93
CA TYR A 52 -9.03 -6.79 -16.20
C TYR A 52 -8.43 -7.90 -15.33
N THR A 53 -8.75 -7.95 -14.02
CA THR A 53 -8.19 -8.99 -13.12
C THR A 53 -8.61 -10.41 -13.51
N LYS A 54 -9.75 -10.58 -14.18
CA LYS A 54 -10.20 -11.88 -14.71
C LYS A 54 -9.37 -12.38 -15.91
N LEU A 55 -8.65 -11.48 -16.57
CA LEU A 55 -7.87 -11.77 -17.78
C LEU A 55 -6.40 -12.08 -17.48
N ILE A 56 -5.97 -11.96 -16.22
CA ILE A 56 -4.58 -12.14 -15.81
C ILE A 56 -4.44 -13.25 -14.77
N ASP A 57 -3.28 -13.92 -14.79
CA ASP A 57 -2.95 -14.96 -13.82
C ASP A 57 -2.59 -14.38 -12.43
N ASP A 58 -2.45 -15.24 -11.42
CA ASP A 58 -2.18 -14.84 -10.04
C ASP A 58 -0.86 -14.07 -9.91
N PHE A 59 0.15 -14.47 -10.68
CA PHE A 59 1.46 -13.83 -10.66
C PHE A 59 1.41 -12.42 -11.27
N GLN A 60 0.70 -12.26 -12.38
CA GLN A 60 0.46 -10.96 -13.02
C GLN A 60 -0.35 -10.04 -12.10
N LEU A 61 -1.36 -10.56 -11.41
CA LEU A 61 -2.15 -9.80 -10.43
C LEU A 61 -1.29 -9.36 -9.24
N ALA A 62 -0.48 -10.27 -8.67
CA ALA A 62 0.45 -9.93 -7.58
C ALA A 62 1.49 -8.88 -8.03
N ARG A 63 2.00 -8.97 -9.26
CA ARG A 63 2.90 -7.95 -9.83
C ARG A 63 2.22 -6.59 -10.01
N LEU A 64 0.97 -6.56 -10.46
CA LEU A 64 0.20 -5.33 -10.55
C LEU A 64 -0.01 -4.70 -9.17
N ALA A 65 -0.32 -5.51 -8.16
CA ALA A 65 -0.47 -5.04 -6.79
C ALA A 65 0.83 -4.47 -6.22
N PHE A 66 1.96 -5.17 -6.40
CA PHE A 66 3.28 -4.63 -6.08
C PHE A 66 3.51 -3.26 -6.74
N TYR A 67 3.24 -3.14 -8.04
CA TYR A 67 3.36 -1.88 -8.77
C TYR A 67 2.49 -0.77 -8.15
N ILE A 68 1.24 -1.06 -7.81
CA ILE A 68 0.34 -0.11 -7.16
C ILE A 68 0.90 0.34 -5.80
N LEU A 69 1.50 -0.55 -5.00
CA LEU A 69 2.11 -0.18 -3.71
C LEU A 69 3.29 0.77 -3.89
N ASP A 70 4.14 0.53 -4.89
CA ASP A 70 5.22 1.45 -5.28
C ASP A 70 4.66 2.83 -5.63
N GLU A 71 3.64 2.87 -6.49
CA GLU A 71 3.04 4.13 -6.94
C GLU A 71 2.32 4.88 -5.81
N ILE A 72 1.64 4.18 -4.89
CA ILE A 72 1.08 4.82 -3.70
C ILE A 72 2.20 5.43 -2.85
N TYR A 73 3.30 4.69 -2.62
CA TYR A 73 4.43 5.23 -1.86
C TYR A 73 5.01 6.47 -2.53
N ILE A 74 5.29 6.41 -3.83
CA ILE A 74 5.84 7.54 -4.60
C ILE A 74 4.89 8.73 -4.54
N SER A 75 3.60 8.51 -4.77
CA SER A 75 2.59 9.56 -4.72
C SER A 75 2.54 10.24 -3.35
N VAL A 76 2.60 9.49 -2.25
CA VAL A 76 2.54 10.06 -0.90
C VAL A 76 3.71 11.01 -0.62
N ASN A 77 4.90 10.70 -1.14
CA ASN A 77 6.07 11.55 -0.96
C ASN A 77 6.05 12.82 -1.83
N HIS A 78 5.30 12.81 -2.93
CA HIS A 78 5.31 13.88 -3.93
C HIS A 78 3.98 14.63 -4.08
N MET A 79 2.94 14.24 -3.33
CA MET A 79 1.65 14.94 -3.40
C MET A 79 1.76 16.33 -2.75
N PRO A 80 1.16 17.38 -3.35
CA PRO A 80 1.18 18.72 -2.78
C PRO A 80 0.51 18.80 -1.40
N GLU A 81 -0.58 18.05 -1.22
CA GLU A 81 -1.32 17.97 0.02
C GLU A 81 -2.05 16.62 0.14
N TYR A 82 -2.23 16.16 1.37
CA TYR A 82 -3.10 15.04 1.69
C TYR A 82 -4.54 15.53 1.88
N ASN A 83 -5.52 14.88 1.25
CA ASN A 83 -6.94 15.17 1.42
C ASN A 83 -7.82 13.93 1.21
N GLU A 84 -9.10 14.02 1.58
CA GLU A 84 -10.06 12.91 1.51
C GLU A 84 -10.32 12.40 0.09
N LYS A 85 -10.11 13.23 -0.93
CA LYS A 85 -10.28 12.83 -2.34
C LYS A 85 -9.27 11.76 -2.73
N VAL A 86 -8.02 11.87 -2.26
CA VAL A 86 -6.98 10.85 -2.47
C VAL A 86 -7.39 9.53 -1.81
N VAL A 87 -7.92 9.59 -0.60
CA VAL A 87 -8.41 8.43 0.15
C VAL A 87 -9.52 7.71 -0.61
N GLU A 88 -10.53 8.45 -1.06
CA GLU A 88 -11.65 7.91 -1.85
C GLU A 88 -11.16 7.30 -3.16
N TYR A 89 -10.26 7.99 -3.87
CA TYR A 89 -9.68 7.50 -5.12
C TYR A 89 -8.94 6.18 -4.94
N LEU A 90 -8.07 6.07 -3.93
CA LEU A 90 -7.32 4.84 -3.65
C LEU A 90 -8.25 3.70 -3.23
N GLN A 91 -9.29 3.99 -2.46
CA GLN A 91 -10.29 2.99 -2.08
C GLN A 91 -11.00 2.41 -3.30
N LYS A 92 -11.39 3.25 -4.26
CA LYS A 92 -12.16 2.83 -5.45
C LYS A 92 -11.29 2.22 -6.55
N THR A 93 -10.01 2.59 -6.62
CA THR A 93 -9.06 2.07 -7.61
C THR A 93 -8.23 0.92 -7.06
N ALA A 94 -7.18 1.21 -6.29
CA ALA A 94 -6.28 0.22 -5.72
C ALA A 94 -7.05 -0.80 -4.85
N GLY A 95 -7.99 -0.33 -4.02
CA GLY A 95 -8.82 -1.20 -3.19
C GLY A 95 -9.65 -2.21 -3.98
N THR A 96 -10.03 -1.90 -5.23
CA THR A 96 -10.68 -2.89 -6.11
C THR A 96 -9.72 -4.01 -6.51
N ILE A 97 -8.45 -3.69 -6.80
CA ILE A 97 -7.43 -4.69 -7.15
C ILE A 97 -7.14 -5.60 -5.95
N PHE A 98 -6.93 -5.02 -4.77
CA PHE A 98 -6.66 -5.78 -3.56
C PHE A 98 -7.85 -6.62 -3.09
N GLU A 99 -9.09 -6.17 -3.34
CA GLU A 99 -10.26 -7.03 -3.11
C GLU A 99 -10.25 -8.28 -4.00
N GLN A 100 -9.92 -8.14 -5.29
CA GLN A 100 -9.83 -9.29 -6.20
C GLN A 100 -8.66 -10.23 -5.84
N MET A 101 -7.60 -9.70 -5.22
CA MET A 101 -6.53 -10.52 -4.66
C MET A 101 -6.98 -11.33 -3.46
N GLU A 102 -7.68 -10.71 -2.51
CA GLU A 102 -8.24 -11.40 -1.33
C GLU A 102 -9.17 -12.54 -1.77
N GLU A 103 -10.02 -12.31 -2.77
CA GLU A 103 -10.90 -13.34 -3.36
C GLU A 103 -10.13 -14.52 -3.97
N ARG A 104 -8.89 -14.29 -4.45
CA ARG A 104 -8.00 -15.31 -5.01
C ARG A 104 -6.99 -15.85 -4.00
N ASN A 105 -7.10 -15.47 -2.72
CA ASN A 105 -6.16 -15.83 -1.66
C ASN A 105 -4.70 -15.45 -1.99
N ILE A 106 -4.50 -14.26 -2.58
CA ILE A 106 -3.19 -13.71 -2.93
C ILE A 106 -2.86 -12.54 -2.01
N ALA A 107 -1.61 -12.46 -1.54
CA ALA A 107 -1.11 -11.34 -0.74
C ALA A 107 0.20 -10.76 -1.29
N VAL A 108 0.41 -9.45 -1.11
CA VAL A 108 1.72 -8.81 -1.28
C VAL A 108 2.23 -8.33 0.07
N HIS A 109 3.41 -8.80 0.45
CA HIS A 109 4.17 -8.35 1.62
C HIS A 109 5.27 -7.41 1.14
N TYR A 110 5.05 -6.12 1.27
CA TYR A 110 5.93 -5.09 0.74
C TYR A 110 6.79 -4.49 1.86
N LEU A 111 8.09 -4.77 1.82
CA LEU A 111 9.06 -4.41 2.85
C LEU A 111 9.94 -3.28 2.31
N CYS A 112 9.91 -2.12 2.95
CA CYS A 112 10.61 -0.93 2.49
C CYS A 112 11.40 -0.32 3.64
N ASN A 113 12.70 -0.09 3.41
CA ASN A 113 13.52 0.72 4.28
C ASN A 113 13.76 2.09 3.65
N ASN A 114 13.53 3.16 4.39
CA ASN A 114 13.84 4.51 3.94
C ASN A 114 14.37 5.40 5.07
N LYS A 115 15.05 6.49 4.72
CA LYS A 115 15.36 7.59 5.64
C LYS A 115 14.45 8.77 5.30
N PHE A 116 13.90 9.39 6.33
CA PHE A 116 13.07 10.58 6.19
C PHE A 116 13.70 11.76 6.92
N HIS A 117 13.59 12.95 6.35
CA HIS A 117 13.97 14.20 7.03
C HIS A 117 12.95 14.62 8.10
N SER A 118 11.70 14.17 7.95
CA SER A 118 10.63 14.37 8.92
C SER A 118 9.78 13.09 8.99
N TYR A 119 9.39 12.69 10.19
CA TYR A 119 8.53 11.52 10.39
C TYR A 119 7.05 11.82 10.18
N HIS A 120 6.69 13.02 9.71
CA HIS A 120 5.29 13.42 9.56
C HIS A 120 4.53 12.48 8.60
N LEU A 121 5.05 12.25 7.40
CA LEU A 121 4.40 11.35 6.44
C LEU A 121 4.22 9.93 7.00
N PRO A 122 5.28 9.21 7.45
CA PRO A 122 5.14 7.84 7.95
C PRO A 122 4.25 7.74 9.19
N MET A 123 4.26 8.74 10.06
CA MET A 123 3.42 8.72 11.25
C MET A 123 1.96 9.09 10.97
N PHE A 124 1.68 10.02 10.05
CA PHE A 124 0.35 10.64 9.96
C PHE A 124 -0.36 10.48 8.62
N VAL A 125 0.34 10.14 7.54
CA VAL A 125 -0.24 10.17 6.18
C VAL A 125 -0.27 8.78 5.54
N PHE A 126 0.85 8.05 5.52
CA PHE A 126 0.95 6.78 4.77
C PHE A 126 -0.15 5.78 5.09
N LYS A 127 -0.49 5.60 6.38
CA LYS A 127 -1.56 4.68 6.79
C LYS A 127 -2.89 5.02 6.15
N HIS A 128 -3.19 6.32 5.98
CA HIS A 128 -4.43 6.79 5.40
C HIS A 128 -4.47 6.66 3.88
N CYS A 129 -3.34 6.37 3.23
CA CYS A 129 -3.28 6.07 1.81
C CYS A 129 -3.30 4.56 1.53
N PHE A 130 -2.60 3.75 2.34
CA PHE A 130 -2.56 2.30 2.15
C PHE A 130 -3.81 1.57 2.67
N MET A 131 -4.32 1.93 3.86
CA MET A 131 -5.44 1.20 4.46
C MET A 131 -6.73 1.25 3.62
N PRO A 132 -7.13 2.38 2.99
CA PRO A 132 -8.30 2.40 2.10
C PRO A 132 -8.13 1.51 0.87
N ALA A 133 -6.90 1.30 0.41
CA ALA A 133 -6.56 0.36 -0.65
C ALA A 133 -6.60 -1.11 -0.18
N ARG A 134 -7.10 -1.39 1.03
CA ARG A 134 -7.14 -2.72 1.68
C ARG A 134 -5.76 -3.29 2.01
N VAL A 135 -4.76 -2.42 2.15
CA VAL A 135 -3.38 -2.81 2.49
C VAL A 135 -3.08 -2.39 3.92
N ARG A 136 -2.68 -3.33 4.77
CA ARG A 136 -2.27 -3.00 6.15
C ARG A 136 -0.99 -2.17 6.11
N TYR A 137 -0.95 -1.10 6.92
CA TYR A 137 0.25 -0.29 7.07
C TYR A 137 0.92 -0.60 8.40
N ILE A 138 2.16 -1.05 8.35
CA ILE A 138 2.97 -1.42 9.50
C ILE A 138 4.20 -0.53 9.51
N CYS A 139 4.36 0.25 10.58
CA CYS A 139 5.55 1.08 10.80
C CYS A 139 5.72 1.30 12.30
N ALA A 140 6.91 1.02 12.83
CA ALA A 140 7.19 1.19 14.26
C ALA A 140 6.93 2.63 14.73
N HIS A 141 7.15 3.64 13.88
CA HIS A 141 6.89 5.05 14.21
C HIS A 141 5.39 5.35 14.32
N GLU A 142 4.55 4.73 13.48
CA GLU A 142 3.09 4.86 13.55
C GLU A 142 2.53 4.16 14.80
N VAL A 143 3.06 2.98 15.12
CA VAL A 143 2.70 2.23 16.33
C VAL A 143 3.14 2.98 17.58
N ALA A 144 4.37 3.50 17.61
CA ALA A 144 4.88 4.33 18.70
C ALA A 144 4.01 5.57 18.92
N LYS A 145 3.62 6.26 17.84
CA LYS A 145 2.66 7.37 17.90
C LYS A 145 1.34 6.95 18.55
N THR A 146 0.83 5.77 18.19
CA THR A 146 -0.41 5.24 18.77
C THR A 146 -0.26 4.95 20.27
N LEU A 147 0.88 4.42 20.71
CA LEU A 147 1.19 4.24 22.14
C LEU A 147 1.28 5.59 22.88
N MET A 148 2.04 6.55 22.34
CA MET A 148 2.17 7.90 22.90
C MET A 148 0.82 8.59 23.08
N ARG A 149 -0.09 8.45 22.11
CA ARG A 149 -1.45 8.99 22.22
C ARG A 149 -2.26 8.35 23.33
N LYS A 150 -2.11 7.04 23.54
CA LYS A 150 -2.79 6.34 24.66
C LYS A 150 -2.28 6.84 26.01
N ASP A 151 -1.02 7.25 26.07
CA ASP A 151 -0.39 7.83 27.26
C ASP A 151 -0.62 9.35 27.39
N GLY A 152 -1.39 9.96 26.48
CA GLY A 152 -1.85 11.35 26.58
C GLY A 152 -0.96 12.39 25.89
N LEU A 153 0.11 11.99 25.21
CA LEU A 153 1.02 12.91 24.52
C LEU A 153 0.36 13.58 23.31
N GLN A 154 0.61 14.87 23.15
CA GLN A 154 0.17 15.67 22.01
C GLN A 154 1.11 15.51 20.82
N ASN A 155 0.62 15.79 19.60
CA ASN A 155 1.40 15.56 18.37
C ASN A 155 2.75 16.29 18.35
N HIS A 156 2.86 17.48 18.96
CA HIS A 156 4.09 18.27 18.99
C HIS A 156 5.15 17.72 19.96
N GLU A 157 4.78 16.83 20.88
CA GLU A 157 5.68 16.21 21.86
C GLU A 157 6.25 14.88 21.34
N MET A 158 5.58 14.25 20.37
CA MET A 158 5.86 12.86 19.98
C MET A 158 7.29 12.64 19.50
N GLU A 159 7.84 13.57 18.71
CA GLU A 159 9.19 13.40 18.15
C GLU A 159 10.26 13.31 19.26
N ALA A 160 10.11 14.09 20.34
CA ALA A 160 11.02 14.07 21.48
C ALA A 160 10.96 12.77 22.29
N HIS A 161 9.86 12.02 22.19
CA HIS A 161 9.65 10.76 22.91
C HIS A 161 9.82 9.51 22.02
N LEU A 162 10.13 9.66 20.72
CA LEU A 162 10.22 8.53 19.80
C LEU A 162 11.22 7.46 20.27
N GLU A 163 12.40 7.85 20.73
CA GLU A 163 13.44 6.90 21.18
C GLU A 163 12.97 6.02 22.34
N GLU A 164 12.11 6.53 23.22
CA GLU A 164 11.55 5.79 24.35
C GLU A 164 10.47 4.78 23.91
N TYR A 165 9.69 5.13 22.89
CA TYR A 165 8.53 4.34 22.46
C TYR A 165 8.82 3.35 21.34
N LEU A 166 9.85 3.58 20.52
CA LEU A 166 10.22 2.65 19.44
C LEU A 166 10.52 1.24 19.95
N PRO A 167 11.27 1.01 21.05
CA PRO A 167 11.45 -0.33 21.61
C PRO A 167 10.15 -1.01 22.05
N LYS A 168 9.16 -0.22 22.53
CA LYS A 168 7.84 -0.73 22.92
C LYS A 168 6.97 -1.06 21.69
N ALA A 169 7.18 -0.37 20.59
CA ALA A 169 6.43 -0.55 19.34
C ALA A 169 6.90 -1.76 18.52
N ARG A 170 8.20 -2.10 18.53
CA ARG A 170 8.76 -3.18 17.70
C ARG A 170 8.11 -4.56 17.94
N PRO A 171 7.90 -5.03 19.19
CA PRO A 171 7.20 -6.30 19.42
C PRO A 171 5.76 -6.31 18.86
N LEU A 172 5.06 -5.17 18.92
CA LEU A 172 3.71 -5.05 18.36
C LEU A 172 3.72 -5.09 16.82
N VAL A 173 4.77 -4.54 16.20
CA VAL A 173 4.98 -4.66 14.74
C VAL A 173 5.16 -6.11 14.33
N GLU A 174 5.93 -6.90 15.08
CA GLU A 174 6.09 -8.33 14.82
C GLU A 174 4.76 -9.09 14.94
N GLU A 175 3.97 -8.81 15.98
CA GLU A 175 2.62 -9.37 16.15
C GLU A 175 1.70 -8.99 14.98
N MET A 176 1.73 -7.74 14.52
CA MET A 176 0.95 -7.29 13.36
C MET A 176 1.35 -8.02 12.07
N ILE A 177 2.65 -8.28 11.86
CA ILE A 177 3.14 -9.06 10.72
C ILE A 177 2.60 -10.50 10.77
N GLU A 178 2.63 -11.12 11.96
CA GLU A 178 2.08 -12.47 12.15
C GLU A 178 0.59 -12.54 11.87
N ILE A 179 -0.18 -11.56 12.35
CA ILE A 179 -1.62 -11.46 12.07
C ILE A 179 -1.83 -11.34 10.56
N CYS A 180 -1.10 -10.44 9.88
CA CYS A 180 -1.26 -10.27 8.44
C CYS A 180 -0.95 -11.55 7.67
N HIS A 181 0.07 -12.30 8.09
CA HIS A 181 0.40 -13.57 7.47
C HIS A 181 -0.65 -14.65 7.74
N ASN A 182 -1.12 -14.78 8.98
CA ASN A 182 -2.15 -15.76 9.36
C ASN A 182 -3.49 -15.49 8.65
N GLU A 183 -3.81 -14.23 8.40
CA GLU A 183 -5.00 -13.80 7.65
C GLU A 183 -4.77 -13.79 6.12
N ASN A 184 -3.55 -14.03 5.66
CA ASN A 184 -3.11 -13.91 4.26
C ASN A 184 -3.54 -12.59 3.60
N VAL A 185 -3.26 -11.47 4.28
CA VAL A 185 -3.60 -10.12 3.81
C VAL A 185 -2.37 -9.32 3.39
N SER A 186 -2.55 -8.47 2.38
CA SER A 186 -1.47 -7.62 1.89
C SER A 186 -1.08 -6.55 2.91
N TYR A 187 0.21 -6.29 3.06
CA TYR A 187 0.72 -5.25 3.95
C TYR A 187 1.96 -4.56 3.40
N VAL A 188 2.14 -3.31 3.83
CA VAL A 188 3.38 -2.55 3.69
C VAL A 188 4.02 -2.46 5.07
N TYR A 189 5.24 -2.97 5.19
CA TYR A 189 6.11 -2.73 6.34
C TYR A 189 7.18 -1.71 5.97
N LEU A 190 7.03 -0.50 6.54
CA LEU A 190 8.01 0.57 6.45
C LEU A 190 8.90 0.60 7.69
N GLU A 191 10.18 0.27 7.50
CA GLU A 191 11.23 0.53 8.48
C GLU A 191 11.92 1.85 8.15
N ILE A 192 12.27 2.64 9.17
CA ILE A 192 12.89 3.95 8.98
C ILE A 192 14.31 3.93 9.53
N GLY A 193 15.29 4.05 8.64
CA GLY A 193 16.71 4.04 9.01
C GLY A 193 17.19 2.72 9.61
N GLY A 194 16.44 1.63 9.43
CA GLY A 194 16.78 0.31 9.95
C GLY A 194 17.77 -0.46 9.07
N ALA A 195 17.94 -1.74 9.39
CA ALA A 195 18.78 -2.70 8.68
C ALA A 195 17.93 -3.84 8.11
N GLU A 196 18.51 -4.66 7.21
CA GLU A 196 17.79 -5.80 6.62
C GLU A 196 17.28 -6.79 7.68
N GLN A 197 17.97 -6.88 8.82
CA GLN A 197 17.59 -7.74 9.95
C GLN A 197 16.22 -7.38 10.56
N ASP A 198 15.76 -6.13 10.41
CA ASP A 198 14.43 -5.71 10.88
C ASP A 198 13.30 -6.40 10.08
N PHE A 199 13.59 -6.87 8.86
CA PHE A 199 12.63 -7.59 8.03
C PHE A 199 12.59 -9.10 8.27
N MET A 200 13.44 -9.64 9.17
CA MET A 200 13.57 -11.10 9.36
C MET A 200 12.25 -11.79 9.67
N ARG A 201 11.35 -11.16 10.43
CA ARG A 201 10.02 -11.74 10.71
C ARG A 201 9.22 -11.92 9.44
N SER A 202 9.12 -10.86 8.62
CA SER A 202 8.43 -10.93 7.31
C SER A 202 9.10 -11.93 6.36
N MET A 203 10.43 -11.94 6.33
CA MET A 203 11.21 -12.85 5.48
C MET A 203 11.03 -14.32 5.86
N SER A 204 10.67 -14.63 7.12
CA SER A 204 10.37 -16.00 7.54
C SER A 204 9.14 -16.60 6.85
N PHE A 205 8.31 -15.77 6.21
CA PHE A 205 7.09 -16.16 5.49
C PHE A 205 7.23 -16.07 3.96
N VAL A 206 8.44 -15.87 3.43
CA VAL A 206 8.69 -15.64 1.99
C VAL A 206 8.21 -16.78 1.07
N HIS A 207 8.02 -17.98 1.62
CA HIS A 207 7.57 -19.17 0.92
C HIS A 207 6.07 -19.50 1.15
N ALA A 208 5.32 -18.60 1.77
CA ALA A 208 3.89 -18.76 1.98
C ALA A 208 3.13 -18.85 0.64
N PRO A 209 2.32 -19.90 0.39
CA PRO A 209 1.57 -20.02 -0.86
C PRO A 209 0.69 -18.80 -1.14
N GLY A 210 0.63 -18.38 -2.41
CA GLY A 210 -0.14 -17.21 -2.83
C GLY A 210 0.48 -15.86 -2.42
N THR A 211 1.69 -15.85 -1.85
CA THR A 211 2.31 -14.62 -1.35
C THR A 211 3.44 -14.14 -2.26
N MET A 212 3.42 -12.85 -2.56
CA MET A 212 4.55 -12.12 -3.12
C MET A 212 5.24 -11.32 -2.02
N THR A 213 6.52 -11.60 -1.74
CA THR A 213 7.33 -10.76 -0.87
C THR A 213 8.21 -9.86 -1.71
N VAL A 214 8.16 -8.56 -1.44
CA VAL A 214 8.96 -7.54 -2.12
C VAL A 214 9.83 -6.84 -1.10
N VAL A 215 11.14 -6.77 -1.34
CA VAL A 215 12.09 -6.06 -0.48
C VAL A 215 12.72 -4.91 -1.23
N ARG A 216 12.65 -3.73 -0.62
CA ARG A 216 13.29 -2.50 -1.07
C ARG A 216 14.27 -1.98 -0.03
N SER A 217 15.55 -2.08 -0.37
CA SER A 217 16.66 -1.54 0.44
C SER A 217 16.82 -0.02 0.32
N LEU A 218 16.15 0.60 -0.66
CA LEU A 218 16.14 2.04 -0.92
C LEU A 218 14.71 2.52 -1.12
N ALA A 219 14.49 3.83 -0.93
CA ALA A 219 13.22 4.47 -1.21
C ALA A 219 12.70 4.10 -2.61
N PRO A 220 11.41 3.75 -2.75
CA PRO A 220 10.76 3.66 -4.05
C PRO A 220 10.86 4.98 -4.80
N GLU A 221 11.57 4.93 -5.92
CA GLU A 221 11.66 5.98 -6.93
C GLU A 221 11.30 5.40 -8.31
N VAL A 222 10.90 6.25 -9.25
CA VAL A 222 10.60 5.83 -10.62
C VAL A 222 11.82 5.13 -11.24
N GLY A 223 11.66 3.86 -11.62
CA GLY A 223 12.73 3.04 -12.22
C GLY A 223 13.68 2.35 -11.23
N SER A 224 13.46 2.50 -9.91
CA SER A 224 14.27 1.84 -8.88
C SER A 224 13.97 0.33 -8.77
N LYS A 225 15.00 -0.45 -8.42
CA LYS A 225 14.93 -1.92 -8.35
C LYS A 225 14.49 -2.43 -6.98
N CYS A 226 13.95 -3.64 -6.95
CA CYS A 226 13.56 -4.38 -5.75
C CYS A 226 13.98 -5.85 -5.87
N GLN A 227 14.01 -6.55 -4.74
CA GLN A 227 14.10 -8.02 -4.71
C GLN A 227 12.69 -8.58 -4.57
N LEU A 228 12.38 -9.64 -5.31
CA LEU A 228 11.04 -10.21 -5.38
C LEU A 228 11.11 -11.73 -5.23
N TRP A 229 10.25 -12.25 -4.36
CA TRP A 229 9.97 -13.67 -4.22
C TRP A 229 8.49 -13.90 -4.45
N TRP A 230 8.17 -14.90 -5.25
CA TRP A 230 6.80 -15.34 -5.49
C TRP A 230 6.70 -16.81 -5.11
N ALA A 231 5.82 -17.09 -4.16
CA ALA A 231 5.43 -18.45 -3.80
C ALA A 231 4.05 -18.71 -4.41
N PRO A 232 3.96 -19.37 -5.58
CA PRO A 232 2.68 -19.65 -6.19
C PRO A 232 1.81 -20.50 -5.25
N MET A 233 0.49 -20.35 -5.34
CA MET A 233 -0.40 -21.36 -4.78
C MET A 233 0.00 -22.71 -5.38
N GLU A 234 0.20 -23.74 -4.55
CA GLU A 234 0.37 -25.09 -5.07
C GLU A 234 -0.84 -25.37 -5.96
N ALA A 235 -0.61 -25.70 -7.24
CA ALA A 235 -1.68 -26.26 -8.03
C ALA A 235 -2.16 -27.48 -7.26
N GLU A 236 -3.47 -27.59 -6.98
CA GLU A 236 -4.04 -28.83 -6.47
C GLU A 236 -3.58 -29.94 -7.43
N ALA A 237 -2.57 -30.69 -7.01
CA ALA A 237 -2.07 -31.81 -7.77
C ALA A 237 -3.20 -32.84 -7.75
N ASN A 238 -3.98 -32.87 -8.83
CA ASN A 238 -4.98 -33.87 -9.19
C ASN A 238 -5.47 -34.75 -8.03
N LYS A 239 -6.62 -34.41 -7.47
CA LYS A 239 -7.48 -35.40 -6.82
C LYS A 239 -8.64 -35.76 -7.73
#